data_AF-A0A0C9W841-F1
#
_entry.id   AF-A0A0C9W841-F1
#
_cell.length_a   1.000
_cell.length_b   1.000
_cell.length_c   1.000
_cell.angle_alpha   90.00
_cell.angle_beta   90.00
_cell.angle_gamma   90.00
#
_symmetry.space_group_name_H-M   'P 1'
#
loop_
_entity.id
_entity.type
_entity.pdbx_description
1 polymer ?
#
loop_
_entity_poly.entity_id
_entity_poly.type
_entity_poly.pdbx_seq_one_letter_code
_entity_poly.pdbx_strand_id
1 'polypeptide(L)'
;PTASSHFTLSLEETEEWIKGYSTNLFFKNKGTEALAEEGPWNASSRFFRECTGLLFFRDADFQPKICVPLKKRHQVLQHAHKSPFSTAH
;
A
#
# COMPACT_ATOMS: atom_id res chain seq x y z
N PRO A 1 -1.58 -13.17 19.45
CA PRO A 1 -2.37 -13.22 18.20
C PRO A 1 -2.48 -11.81 17.60
N THR A 2 -1.46 -11.39 16.86
CA THR A 2 -1.46 -10.11 16.14
C THR A 2 -2.40 -10.24 14.94
N ALA A 3 -3.57 -9.62 15.04
CA ALA A 3 -4.49 -9.47 13.93
C ALA A 3 -3.84 -8.53 12.90
N SER A 4 -3.01 -9.07 12.02
CA SER A 4 -2.66 -8.40 10.78
C SER A 4 -3.96 -8.24 10.01
N SER A 5 -4.46 -7.00 9.91
CA SER A 5 -5.64 -6.69 9.14
C SER A 5 -5.30 -6.94 7.67
N HIS A 6 -5.57 -8.15 7.17
CA HIS A 6 -5.36 -8.52 5.77
C HIS A 6 -6.36 -7.74 4.91
N PHE A 7 -5.89 -6.65 4.31
CA PHE A 7 -6.65 -5.90 3.34
C PHE A 7 -6.69 -6.71 2.04
N THR A 8 -7.83 -7.32 1.74
CA THR A 8 -8.04 -8.10 0.51
C THR A 8 -8.74 -7.23 -0.52
N LEU A 9 -8.07 -6.98 -1.64
CA LEU A 9 -8.63 -6.27 -2.79
C LEU A 9 -9.09 -7.30 -3.82
N SER A 10 -10.19 -7.01 -4.51
CA SER A 10 -10.53 -7.73 -5.75
C SER A 10 -9.52 -7.40 -6.86
N LEU A 11 -9.51 -8.19 -7.93
CA LEU A 11 -8.63 -7.96 -9.08
C LEU A 11 -8.92 -6.59 -9.73
N GLU A 12 -10.21 -6.26 -9.91
CA GLU A 12 -10.64 -4.99 -10.46
C GLU A 12 -10.16 -3.81 -9.61
N GLU A 13 -10.34 -3.89 -8.28
CA GLU A 13 -9.85 -2.85 -7.38
C GLU A 13 -8.32 -2.74 -7.44
N THR A 14 -7.61 -3.87 -7.53
CA THR A 14 -6.14 -3.87 -7.62
C THR A 14 -5.67 -3.10 -8.86
N GLU A 15 -6.29 -3.32 -10.03
CA GLU A 15 -5.98 -2.59 -11.26
C GLU A 15 -6.27 -1.09 -11.14
N GLU A 16 -7.40 -0.72 -10.53
CA GLU A 16 -7.72 0.68 -10.27
C GLU A 16 -6.71 1.36 -9.35
N TRP A 17 -6.20 0.63 -8.36
CA TRP A 17 -5.19 1.14 -7.44
C TRP A 17 -3.85 1.36 -8.14
N ILE A 18 -3.43 0.39 -8.96
CA ILE A 18 -2.20 0.48 -9.77
C ILE A 18 -2.28 1.69 -10.72
N LYS A 19 -3.40 1.86 -11.42
CA LYS A 19 -3.67 3.03 -12.28
C LYS A 19 -3.66 4.33 -11.46
N GLY A 20 -4.17 4.28 -10.24
CA GLY A 20 -4.14 5.38 -9.28
C GLY A 20 -2.72 5.82 -8.93
N TYR A 21 -1.75 4.91 -8.82
CA TYR A 21 -0.35 5.25 -8.57
C TYR A 21 0.29 5.99 -9.75
N SER A 22 0.04 5.54 -10.98
CA SER A 22 0.60 6.14 -12.19
C SER A 22 0.12 7.58 -12.44
N THR A 23 -1.09 7.90 -11.97
CA THR A 23 -1.67 9.26 -12.08
C THR A 23 -1.29 10.17 -10.91
N ASN A 24 -0.68 9.64 -9.85
CA ASN A 24 -0.28 10.39 -8.68
C ASN A 24 1.21 10.74 -8.74
N LEU A 25 1.54 12.02 -8.90
CA LEU A 25 2.93 12.52 -8.95
C LEU A 25 3.79 12.04 -7.77
N PHE A 26 3.21 11.87 -6.59
CA PHE A 26 3.92 11.40 -5.40
C PHE A 26 4.30 9.91 -5.49
N PHE A 27 3.45 9.06 -6.08
CA PHE A 27 3.64 7.61 -6.13
C PHE A 27 4.22 7.11 -7.46
N LYS A 28 4.09 7.87 -8.55
CA LYS A 28 4.50 7.48 -9.90
C LYS A 28 5.94 6.94 -9.96
N ASN A 29 6.85 7.60 -9.24
CA ASN A 29 8.27 7.27 -9.22
C ASN A 29 8.71 6.51 -7.95
N LYS A 30 7.77 5.98 -7.14
CA LYS A 30 8.08 5.26 -5.90
C LYS A 30 8.07 3.75 -6.13
N GLY A 31 9.02 3.06 -5.49
CA GLY A 31 9.14 1.60 -5.53
C GLY A 31 9.45 1.04 -6.93
N THR A 32 9.89 1.87 -7.87
CA THR A 32 10.29 1.45 -9.22
C THR A 32 11.62 0.70 -9.23
N GLU A 33 12.48 0.99 -8.25
CA GLU A 33 13.78 0.32 -8.05
C GLU A 33 13.63 -1.03 -7.34
N ALA A 34 12.51 -1.25 -6.62
CA ALA A 34 12.24 -2.43 -5.81
C ALA A 34 11.52 -3.55 -6.58
N LEU A 35 11.22 -3.34 -7.87
CA LEU A 35 10.69 -4.39 -8.76
C LEU A 35 11.79 -5.34 -9.26
N ALA A 36 13.07 -4.97 -9.08
CA ALA A 36 14.19 -5.84 -9.35
C ALA A 36 14.36 -6.80 -8.17
N GLU A 37 13.97 -8.04 -8.42
CA GLU A 37 14.17 -9.22 -7.60
C GLU A 37 15.56 -9.25 -6.93
N GLU A 38 15.62 -9.79 -5.69
CA GLU A 38 16.85 -10.30 -5.04
C GLU A 38 17.97 -9.28 -4.69
N GLY A 39 17.71 -7.97 -4.67
CA GLY A 39 18.69 -6.97 -4.19
C GLY A 39 18.74 -6.87 -2.66
N PRO A 40 19.94 -6.68 -2.04
CA PRO A 40 20.03 -6.51 -0.59
C PRO A 40 19.15 -5.35 -0.14
N TRP A 41 18.30 -5.64 0.84
CA TRP A 41 17.38 -4.71 1.48
C TRP A 41 18.05 -3.34 1.70
N ASN A 42 17.59 -2.32 0.98
CA ASN A 42 18.09 -0.97 1.16
C ASN A 42 17.30 -0.31 2.31
N ALA A 43 17.93 -0.21 3.49
CA ALA A 43 17.36 0.45 4.67
C ALA A 43 16.87 1.89 4.43
N SER A 44 17.35 2.55 3.37
CA SER A 44 16.91 3.89 2.98
C SER A 44 15.62 3.91 2.16
N SER A 45 15.22 2.79 1.53
CA SER A 45 14.01 2.72 0.71
C SER A 45 12.82 2.21 1.50
N ARG A 46 11.98 3.15 1.97
CA ARG A 46 10.75 2.83 2.70
C ARG A 46 9.58 2.45 1.80
N PHE A 47 9.70 2.65 0.48
CA PHE A 47 8.63 2.35 -0.48
C PHE A 47 9.04 1.20 -1.39
N PHE A 48 8.17 0.20 -1.55
CA PHE A 48 8.43 -0.96 -2.39
C PHE A 48 7.14 -1.42 -3.10
N ARG A 49 7.29 -2.06 -4.26
CA ARG A 49 6.18 -2.65 -5.01
C ARG A 49 6.24 -4.16 -4.88
N GLU A 50 5.10 -4.81 -4.66
CA GLU A 50 5.02 -6.27 -4.69
C GLU A 50 4.79 -6.79 -6.12
N CYS A 51 4.82 -8.11 -6.31
CA CYS A 51 4.56 -8.76 -7.60
C CYS A 51 3.19 -8.41 -8.20
N THR A 52 2.23 -8.02 -7.37
CA THR A 52 0.90 -7.55 -7.79
C THR A 52 0.93 -6.15 -8.39
N GLY A 53 2.04 -5.42 -8.31
CA GLY A 53 2.16 -4.02 -8.73
C GLY A 53 1.65 -3.01 -7.69
N LEU A 54 1.10 -3.47 -6.56
CA LEU A 54 0.69 -2.64 -5.44
C LEU A 54 1.90 -1.99 -4.75
N LEU A 55 1.73 -0.74 -4.32
CA LEU A 55 2.77 0.04 -3.66
C LEU A 55 2.58 0.01 -2.14
N PHE A 56 3.63 -0.32 -1.42
CA PHE A 56 3.66 -0.37 0.04
C PHE A 56 4.69 0.60 0.61
N PHE A 57 4.44 1.01 1.84
CA PHE A 57 5.34 1.81 2.67
C PHE A 57 5.65 1.06 3.97
N ARG A 58 6.90 1.00 4.37
CA ARG A 58 7.31 0.50 5.69
C ARG A 58 7.35 1.62 6.69
N ASP A 59 6.64 1.45 7.80
CA ASP A 59 6.68 2.38 8.91
C ASP A 59 7.93 2.18 9.81
N ALA A 60 7.96 2.86 10.95
CA ALA A 60 9.08 2.79 11.90
C ALA A 60 9.29 1.38 12.47
N ASP A 61 8.24 0.56 12.49
CA ASP A 61 8.24 -0.82 12.98
C ASP A 61 8.46 -1.84 11.84
N PHE A 62 8.84 -1.33 10.65
CA PHE A 62 9.01 -2.10 9.43
C PHE A 62 7.76 -2.85 8.95
N GLN A 63 6.58 -2.47 9.44
CA GLN A 63 5.33 -3.09 9.01
C GLN A 63 4.91 -2.54 7.65
N PRO A 64 4.60 -3.41 6.67
CA PRO A 64 4.17 -2.97 5.35
C PRO A 64 2.74 -2.43 5.41
N LYS A 65 2.57 -1.18 4.99
CA LYS A 65 1.28 -0.49 4.87
C LYS A 65 1.00 -0.19 3.41
N ILE A 66 -0.16 -0.58 2.92
CA ILE A 66 -0.54 -0.31 1.53
C ILE A 66 -0.67 1.21 1.31
N CYS A 67 -0.05 1.73 0.26
CA CYS A 67 -0.19 3.12 -0.13
C CYS A 67 -1.57 3.32 -0.76
N VAL A 68 -2.37 4.24 -0.24
CA VAL A 68 -3.70 4.52 -0.80
C VAL A 68 -3.61 5.62 -1.87
N PRO A 69 -4.00 5.36 -3.13
CA PRO A 69 -4.08 6.39 -4.16
C PRO A 69 -4.99 7.55 -3.74
N LEU A 70 -4.66 8.78 -4.15
CA LEU A 70 -5.43 9.98 -3.77
C LEU A 70 -6.94 9.84 -4.02
N LYS A 71 -7.31 9.31 -5.18
CA LYS A 71 -8.72 9.09 -5.57
C LYS A 71 -9.46 8.05 -4.71
N LYS A 72 -8.72 7.14 -4.05
CA LYS A 72 -9.28 6.07 -3.22
C LYS A 72 -9.26 6.39 -1.72
N ARG A 73 -8.60 7.48 -1.30
CA ARG A 73 -8.54 7.89 0.13
C ARG A 73 -9.93 8.06 0.74
N HIS A 74 -10.85 8.69 0.04
CA HIS A 74 -12.21 8.89 0.55
C HIS A 74 -12.94 7.56 0.77
N GLN A 75 -12.82 6.63 -0.18
CA GLN A 75 -13.41 5.29 -0.08
C GLN A 75 -12.81 4.50 1.10
N VAL A 76 -11.48 4.53 1.25
CA VAL A 76 -10.78 3.86 2.37
C VAL A 76 -11.17 4.47 3.71
N LEU A 77 -11.25 5.80 3.81
CA LEU A 77 -11.69 6.47 5.03
C LEU A 77 -13.14 6.12 5.38
N GLN A 78 -14.04 6.11 4.40
CA GLN A 78 -15.42 5.68 4.63
C GLN A 78 -15.50 4.23 5.10
N HIS A 79 -14.71 3.33 4.51
CA HIS A 79 -14.68 1.92 4.89
C HIS A 79 -14.10 1.73 6.31
N ALA A 80 -13.03 2.46 6.65
CA ALA A 80 -12.46 2.47 8.00
C ALA A 80 -13.45 3.01 9.04
N HIS A 81 -14.17 4.10 8.74
CA HIS A 81 -15.22 4.63 9.61
C HIS A 81 -16.41 3.69 9.76
N LYS A 82 -16.74 2.89 8.74
CA LYS A 82 -17.81 1.88 8.77
C LYS A 82 -17.39 0.55 9.40
N SER A 83 -16.11 0.39 9.75
CA SER A 83 -15.59 -0.75 10.49
C SER A 83 -15.26 -0.34 11.93
N PRO A 84 -16.27 -0.23 12.82
CA PRO A 84 -16.07 0.19 14.21
C PRO A 84 -15.27 -0.81 15.06
N PHE A 85 -14.71 -1.87 14.46
CA PHE A 85 -13.91 -2.88 15.17
C PHE A 85 -12.39 -2.72 15.05
N SER A 86 -11.86 -1.75 14.29
CA SER A 86 -10.41 -1.65 14.05
C SER A 86 -9.76 -0.33 14.48
N THR A 87 -10.29 0.35 15.50
CA THR A 87 -9.61 1.47 16.17
C THR A 87 -9.79 1.41 17.68
N ALA A 88 -9.14 0.44 18.31
CA ALA A 88 -8.75 0.51 19.71
C ALA A 88 -7.58 -0.46 19.91
N HIS A 89 -6.35 0.05 19.75
CA HIS A 89 -5.18 -0.46 20.44
C HIS A 89 -4.12 0.62 20.53
#